data_AF-A4BM80-F1
#
_entry.id   AF-A4BM80-F1
#
_cell.length_a   1.000
_cell.length_b   1.000
_cell.length_c   1.000
_cell.angle_alpha   90.00
_cell.angle_beta   90.00
_cell.angle_gamma   90.00
#
_symmetry.space_group_name_H-M   'P 1'
#
loop_
_entity.id
_entity.type
_entity.pdbx_description
1 polymer ?
#
loop_
_entity_poly.entity_id
_entity_poly.type
_entity_poly.pdbx_seq_one_letter_code
_entity_poly.pdbx_strand_id
1 'polypeptide(L)'
;MPPYAWYLTAEGLLWHDDISKINWNVRIKNDTRAAIYLIGAEPRIDEKNIIQYQEALEGFTLHIKDYPEEKKKRIEDAATIFIKYLISMMEDMEQAFNYIIDHGTKFEFTMSERTQAIGKELAGFDGTEGLIKDSSLSYKALSEMYGDKQAAKLSKEQRRKMRGMIALMIEKSLNAKISRFKDIFGRAPNLN
;
A
#
# COMPACT_ATOMS: atom_id res chain seq x y z
N MET A 1 7.50 -11.36 2.70
CA MET A 1 8.26 -10.12 2.50
C MET A 1 9.56 -10.48 1.81
N PRO A 2 10.01 -9.82 0.74
CA PRO A 2 11.39 -9.96 0.34
C PRO A 2 12.27 -9.28 1.41
N PRO A 3 13.44 -9.84 1.75
CA PRO A 3 14.41 -9.29 2.71
C PRO A 3 14.97 -7.89 2.39
N TYR A 4 14.60 -7.32 1.24
CA TYR A 4 15.24 -6.14 0.66
C TYR A 4 14.96 -4.84 1.42
N ALA A 5 13.74 -4.67 1.96
CA ALA A 5 13.42 -3.49 2.77
C ALA A 5 14.22 -3.48 4.09
N TRP A 6 14.41 -4.67 4.69
CA TRP A 6 15.26 -4.83 5.87
C TRP A 6 16.74 -4.60 5.55
N TYR A 7 17.20 -5.00 4.36
CA TYR A 7 18.57 -4.74 3.92
C TYR A 7 18.83 -3.25 3.67
N LEU A 8 17.88 -2.52 3.09
CA LEU A 8 17.98 -1.06 2.91
C LEU A 8 17.98 -0.31 4.24
N THR A 9 17.24 -0.79 5.25
CA THR A 9 17.28 -0.22 6.61
C THR A 9 18.51 -0.67 7.41
N ALA A 10 19.01 -1.89 7.20
CA ALA A 10 20.16 -2.45 7.93
C ALA A 10 21.52 -2.01 7.37
N GLU A 11 21.68 -1.85 6.04
CA GLU A 11 22.85 -1.17 5.45
C GLU A 11 22.90 0.32 5.86
N GLY A 12 21.80 0.88 6.38
CA GLY A 12 21.70 2.23 6.92
C GLY A 12 22.14 2.39 8.39
N LEU A 13 22.43 1.31 9.13
CA LEU A 13 22.84 1.37 10.55
C LEU A 13 24.21 2.03 10.79
N LEU A 14 24.93 2.43 9.73
CA LEU A 14 26.27 3.04 9.80
C LEU A 14 26.32 4.54 9.44
N TRP A 15 25.19 5.21 9.21
CA TRP A 15 25.21 6.52 8.56
C TRP A 15 24.46 7.55 9.39
N HIS A 16 25.19 8.37 10.16
CA HIS A 16 25.05 9.83 10.24
C HIS A 16 26.03 10.45 11.25
N ASP A 17 27.30 10.59 10.88
CA ASP A 17 28.15 11.62 11.50
C ASP A 17 28.18 12.93 10.67
N ASP A 18 27.72 12.90 9.41
CA ASP A 18 27.76 14.09 8.54
C ASP A 18 26.64 14.13 7.48
N ILE A 19 25.56 14.87 7.79
CA ILE A 19 24.41 15.11 6.90
C ILE A 19 24.81 15.85 5.61
N SER A 20 25.92 16.61 5.62
CA SER A 20 26.36 17.41 4.47
C SER A 20 26.87 16.58 3.29
N LYS A 21 27.19 15.29 3.51
CA LYS A 21 27.73 14.38 2.50
C LYS A 21 26.68 13.47 1.85
N ILE A 22 25.40 13.63 2.21
CA ILE A 22 24.31 12.77 1.70
C ILE A 22 23.97 13.15 0.26
N ASN A 23 23.97 12.15 -0.63
CA ASN A 23 23.30 12.29 -1.93
C ASN A 23 21.79 12.21 -1.74
N TRP A 24 21.16 13.37 -1.59
CA TRP A 24 19.73 13.48 -1.30
C TRP A 24 18.82 12.87 -2.37
N ASN A 25 19.20 12.88 -3.64
CA ASN A 25 18.36 12.33 -4.70
C ASN A 25 18.24 10.81 -4.58
N VAL A 26 19.38 10.14 -4.35
CA VAL A 26 19.40 8.68 -4.12
C VAL A 26 18.69 8.36 -2.80
N ARG A 27 18.89 9.18 -1.76
CA ARG A 27 18.32 8.92 -0.45
C ARG A 27 16.80 9.03 -0.45
N ILE A 28 16.25 10.13 -0.98
CA ILE A 28 14.80 10.32 -1.09
C ILE A 28 14.16 9.20 -1.90
N LYS A 29 14.77 8.79 -3.00
CA LYS A 29 14.29 7.67 -3.81
C LYS A 29 14.14 6.38 -2.99
N ASN A 30 15.17 6.01 -2.24
CA ASN A 30 15.16 4.78 -1.44
C ASN A 30 14.19 4.87 -0.27
N ASP A 31 14.15 6.01 0.42
CA ASP A 31 13.29 6.21 1.58
C ASP A 31 11.81 6.35 1.20
N THR A 32 11.49 6.94 0.04
CA THR A 32 10.13 6.89 -0.55
C THR A 32 9.69 5.45 -0.77
N ARG A 33 10.56 4.63 -1.37
CA ARG A 33 10.26 3.21 -1.60
C ARG A 33 10.06 2.45 -0.29
N ALA A 34 10.90 2.72 0.71
CA ALA A 34 10.80 2.11 2.03
C ALA A 34 9.50 2.52 2.73
N ALA A 35 9.16 3.81 2.74
CA ALA A 35 7.93 4.32 3.33
C ALA A 35 6.69 3.66 2.71
N ILE A 36 6.61 3.62 1.38
CA ILE A 36 5.49 2.99 0.67
C ILE A 36 5.42 1.49 0.98
N TYR A 37 6.56 0.81 1.02
CA TYR A 37 6.61 -0.61 1.36
C TYR A 37 6.16 -0.89 2.79
N LEU A 38 6.61 -0.09 3.77
CA LEU A 38 6.20 -0.21 5.17
C LEU A 38 4.70 0.05 5.32
N ILE A 39 4.17 1.11 4.70
CA ILE A 39 2.73 1.43 4.71
C ILE A 39 1.93 0.28 4.07
N GLY A 40 2.37 -0.18 2.90
CA GLY A 40 1.68 -1.21 2.11
C GLY A 40 1.87 -2.65 2.60
N ALA A 41 2.77 -2.90 3.55
CA ALA A 41 3.07 -4.24 4.03
C ALA A 41 1.84 -4.89 4.70
N GLU A 42 1.56 -6.15 4.40
CA GLU A 42 0.66 -6.96 5.22
C GLU A 42 1.53 -7.73 6.23
N PRO A 43 1.57 -7.34 7.52
CA PRO A 43 2.29 -8.11 8.52
C PRO A 43 1.67 -9.50 8.53
N ARG A 44 2.48 -10.50 8.18
CA ARG A 44 2.04 -11.89 8.24
C ARG A 44 1.74 -12.23 9.69
N ILE A 45 0.80 -13.16 9.90
CA ILE A 45 0.28 -13.58 11.22
C ILE A 45 1.39 -14.12 12.17
N ASP A 46 2.56 -14.46 11.64
CA ASP A 46 3.71 -14.94 12.42
C ASP A 46 4.38 -13.81 13.22
N GLU A 47 4.40 -13.97 14.54
CA GLU A 47 4.97 -13.06 15.55
C GLU A 47 6.38 -12.58 15.21
N LYS A 48 7.24 -13.44 14.65
CA LYS A 48 8.61 -13.05 14.28
C LYS A 48 8.62 -11.98 13.19
N ASN A 49 7.71 -12.08 12.21
CA ASN A 49 7.61 -11.09 11.14
C ASN A 49 7.01 -9.78 11.65
N ILE A 50 6.15 -9.83 12.67
CA ILE A 50 5.57 -8.64 13.30
C ILE A 50 6.66 -7.84 14.03
N ILE A 51 7.50 -8.51 14.82
CA ILE A 51 8.61 -7.86 15.54
C ILE A 51 9.58 -7.22 14.54
N GLN A 52 10.03 -7.97 13.53
CA GLN A 52 10.94 -7.43 12.52
C GLN A 52 10.34 -6.29 11.71
N TYR A 53 9.02 -6.30 11.50
CA TYR A 53 8.32 -5.19 10.88
C TYR A 53 8.29 -3.95 11.78
N GLN A 54 8.02 -4.12 13.08
CA GLN A 54 8.03 -3.02 14.06
C GLN A 54 9.43 -2.40 14.19
N GLU A 55 10.48 -3.21 14.30
CA GLU A 55 11.87 -2.73 14.33
C GLU A 55 12.23 -1.93 13.07
N ALA A 56 11.81 -2.40 11.90
CA ALA A 56 12.04 -1.69 10.65
C ALA A 56 11.26 -0.36 10.58
N LEU A 57 10.03 -0.33 11.11
CA LEU A 57 9.21 0.87 11.17
C LEU A 57 9.83 1.90 12.12
N GLU A 58 10.17 1.51 13.34
CA GLU A 58 10.81 2.38 14.33
C GLU A 58 12.15 2.91 13.84
N GLY A 59 12.99 2.04 13.26
CA GLY A 59 14.26 2.43 12.68
C GLY A 59 14.10 3.44 11.55
N PHE A 60 13.12 3.22 10.66
CA PHE A 60 12.82 4.17 9.58
C PHE A 60 12.28 5.51 10.10
N THR A 61 11.35 5.50 11.06
CA THR A 61 10.79 6.72 11.65
C THR A 61 11.86 7.54 12.35
N LEU A 62 12.73 6.90 13.14
CA LEU A 62 13.85 7.58 13.79
C LEU A 62 14.81 8.19 12.77
N HIS A 63 15.00 7.50 11.65
CA HIS A 63 15.90 7.91 10.60
C HIS A 63 15.42 9.16 9.84
N ILE A 64 14.13 9.22 9.47
CA ILE A 64 13.60 10.38 8.70
C ILE A 64 13.29 11.60 9.56
N LYS A 65 13.32 11.49 10.90
CA LYS A 65 12.89 12.58 11.80
C LYS A 65 13.81 13.81 11.71
N ASP A 66 15.10 13.59 11.46
CA ASP A 66 16.16 14.62 11.46
C ASP A 66 16.43 15.17 10.04
N TYR A 67 15.57 14.82 9.08
CA TYR A 67 15.71 15.26 7.70
C TYR A 67 15.31 16.72 7.54
N PRO A 68 15.92 17.46 6.59
CA PRO A 68 15.38 18.74 6.18
C PRO A 68 13.90 18.61 5.79
N GLU A 69 13.07 19.57 6.20
CA GLU A 69 11.61 19.47 6.09
C GLU A 69 11.16 19.27 4.63
N GLU A 70 11.83 19.88 3.66
CA GLU A 70 11.52 19.70 2.24
C GLU A 70 11.78 18.28 1.74
N LYS A 71 12.75 17.57 2.34
CA LYS A 71 13.10 16.19 2.01
C LYS A 71 12.06 15.23 2.61
N LYS A 72 11.73 15.43 3.88
CA LYS A 72 10.68 14.68 4.58
C LYS A 72 9.33 14.85 3.89
N LYS A 73 8.97 16.08 3.54
CA LYS A 73 7.72 16.39 2.84
C LYS A 73 7.59 15.65 1.51
N ARG A 74 8.67 15.51 0.74
CA ARG A 74 8.63 14.78 -0.54
C ARG A 74 8.31 13.29 -0.37
N ILE A 75 8.80 12.67 0.70
CA ILE A 75 8.47 11.27 1.06
C ILE A 75 7.01 11.18 1.53
N GLU A 76 6.57 12.12 2.36
CA GLU A 76 5.19 12.19 2.87
C GLU A 76 4.15 12.40 1.76
N ASP A 77 4.43 13.29 0.81
CA ASP A 77 3.56 13.57 -0.33
C ASP A 77 3.42 12.29 -1.20
N ALA A 78 4.53 11.59 -1.49
CA ALA A 78 4.51 10.31 -2.22
C ALA A 78 3.68 9.24 -1.49
N ALA A 79 3.87 9.11 -0.17
CA ALA A 79 3.12 8.17 0.67
C ALA A 79 1.62 8.52 0.72
N THR A 80 1.29 9.81 0.71
CA THR A 80 -0.10 10.28 0.67
C THR A 80 -0.78 9.92 -0.64
N ILE A 81 -0.12 10.16 -1.78
CA ILE A 81 -0.64 9.75 -3.10
C ILE A 81 -0.75 8.23 -3.20
N PHE A 82 0.19 7.47 -2.62
CA PHE A 82 0.08 6.02 -2.53
C PHE A 82 -1.17 5.56 -1.76
N ILE A 83 -1.50 6.19 -0.64
CA ILE A 83 -2.74 5.89 0.09
C ILE A 83 -3.98 6.24 -0.73
N LYS A 84 -4.00 7.40 -1.40
CA LYS A 84 -5.09 7.77 -2.34
C LYS A 84 -5.26 6.73 -3.44
N TYR A 85 -4.16 6.23 -4.00
CA TYR A 85 -4.15 5.18 -5.01
C TYR A 85 -4.75 3.87 -4.48
N LEU A 86 -4.35 3.44 -3.27
CA LEU A 86 -4.89 2.24 -2.65
C LEU A 86 -6.38 2.35 -2.34
N ILE A 87 -6.86 3.50 -1.86
CA ILE A 87 -8.29 3.75 -1.64
C ILE A 87 -9.06 3.57 -2.95
N SER A 88 -8.61 4.26 -4.01
CA SER A 88 -9.25 4.19 -5.33
C SER A 88 -9.23 2.76 -5.90
N MET A 89 -8.12 2.02 -5.74
CA MET A 89 -8.04 0.62 -6.12
C MET A 89 -9.01 -0.27 -5.35
N MET A 90 -9.14 -0.08 -4.03
CA MET A 90 -10.05 -0.87 -3.21
C MET A 90 -11.52 -0.60 -3.56
N GLU A 91 -11.86 0.64 -3.91
CA GLU A 91 -13.18 1.00 -4.44
C GLU A 91 -13.47 0.28 -5.77
N ASP A 92 -12.52 0.30 -6.71
CA ASP A 92 -12.64 -0.44 -7.98
C ASP A 92 -12.82 -1.95 -7.73
N MET A 93 -12.08 -2.52 -6.76
CA MET A 93 -12.18 -3.94 -6.40
C MET A 93 -13.53 -4.27 -5.77
N GLU A 94 -14.04 -3.41 -4.88
CA GLU A 94 -15.35 -3.59 -4.26
C GLU A 94 -16.46 -3.60 -5.32
N GLN A 95 -16.39 -2.69 -6.29
CA GLN A 95 -17.33 -2.64 -7.40
C GLN A 95 -17.28 -3.92 -8.24
N ALA A 96 -16.09 -4.42 -8.57
CA ALA A 96 -15.93 -5.68 -9.29
C ALA A 96 -16.53 -6.87 -8.51
N PHE A 97 -16.27 -6.97 -7.20
CA PHE A 97 -16.87 -8.01 -6.36
C PHE A 97 -18.40 -7.91 -6.31
N ASN A 98 -18.93 -6.71 -6.10
CA ASN A 98 -20.37 -6.47 -6.06
C ASN A 98 -21.04 -6.85 -7.38
N TYR A 99 -20.40 -6.55 -8.51
CA TYR A 99 -20.89 -6.92 -9.84
C TYR A 99 -21.02 -8.45 -9.96
N ILE A 100 -20.02 -9.20 -9.54
CA ILE A 100 -20.03 -10.67 -9.59
C ILE A 100 -21.09 -11.26 -8.65
N ILE A 101 -21.26 -10.67 -7.47
CA ILE A 101 -22.29 -11.06 -6.51
C ILE A 101 -23.69 -10.96 -7.12
N ASP A 102 -23.91 -9.93 -7.92
CA ASP A 102 -25.23 -9.65 -8.52
C ASP A 102 -25.47 -10.47 -9.78
N HIS A 103 -24.47 -10.55 -10.66
CA HIS A 103 -24.61 -11.10 -12.01
C HIS A 103 -24.11 -12.54 -12.15
N GLY A 104 -23.34 -13.04 -11.17
CA GLY A 104 -22.81 -14.40 -11.20
C GLY A 104 -21.81 -14.66 -12.33
N THR A 105 -21.11 -13.62 -12.77
CA THR A 105 -20.14 -13.65 -13.87
C THR A 105 -18.73 -13.96 -13.37
N LYS A 106 -17.80 -14.11 -14.32
CA LYS A 106 -16.36 -14.13 -14.02
C LYS A 106 -15.92 -12.86 -13.30
N PHE A 107 -14.92 -12.99 -12.43
CA PHE A 107 -14.26 -11.80 -11.88
C PHE A 107 -13.42 -11.15 -12.97
N GLU A 108 -13.83 -9.94 -13.34
CA GLU A 108 -13.08 -9.04 -14.20
C GLU A 108 -12.83 -7.75 -13.42
N PHE A 109 -11.57 -7.34 -13.37
CA PHE A 109 -11.16 -6.11 -12.71
C PHE A 109 -10.56 -5.19 -13.74
N THR A 110 -11.11 -3.98 -13.82
CA THR A 110 -10.60 -2.90 -14.65
C THR A 110 -10.37 -1.70 -13.75
N MET A 111 -9.18 -1.11 -13.80
CA MET A 111 -8.90 0.11 -13.06
C MET A 111 -9.67 1.27 -13.67
N SER A 112 -10.39 2.03 -12.85
CA SER A 112 -11.10 3.23 -13.29
C SER A 112 -10.13 4.31 -13.77
N GLU A 113 -10.61 5.25 -14.58
CA GLU A 113 -9.82 6.40 -15.03
C GLU A 113 -9.25 7.20 -13.85
N ARG A 114 -10.02 7.30 -12.75
CA ARG A 114 -9.57 7.92 -11.50
C ARG A 114 -8.35 7.20 -10.93
N THR A 115 -8.43 5.88 -10.76
CA THR A 115 -7.32 5.08 -10.22
C THR A 115 -6.08 5.19 -11.11
N GLN A 116 -6.26 5.17 -12.43
CA GLN A 116 -5.17 5.36 -13.38
C GLN A 116 -4.53 6.76 -13.29
N ALA A 117 -5.34 7.80 -13.10
CA ALA A 117 -4.84 9.18 -12.95
C ALA A 117 -4.01 9.35 -11.68
N ILE A 118 -4.49 8.82 -10.54
CA ILE A 118 -3.73 8.84 -9.28
C ILE A 118 -2.45 8.01 -9.41
N GLY A 119 -2.51 6.89 -10.13
CA GLY A 119 -1.32 6.13 -10.49
C GLY A 119 -0.30 6.99 -11.24
N LYS A 120 -0.71 7.68 -12.31
CA LYS A 120 0.20 8.58 -13.06
C LYS A 120 0.81 9.66 -12.18
N GLU A 121 0.06 10.21 -11.23
CA GLU A 121 0.57 11.16 -10.23
C GLU A 121 1.64 10.51 -9.33
N LEU A 122 1.38 9.31 -8.82
CA LEU A 122 2.33 8.56 -7.99
C LEU A 122 3.64 8.29 -8.74
N ALA A 123 3.56 7.96 -10.03
CA ALA A 123 4.72 7.72 -10.89
C ALA A 123 5.63 8.94 -11.06
N GLY A 124 5.14 10.14 -10.74
CA GLY A 124 5.94 11.37 -10.72
C GLY A 124 6.94 11.45 -9.57
N PHE A 125 6.85 10.56 -8.58
CA PHE A 125 7.77 10.52 -7.44
C PHE A 125 8.89 9.49 -7.63
N ASP A 126 10.13 9.90 -7.35
CA ASP A 126 11.29 9.00 -7.35
C ASP A 126 11.10 7.84 -6.37
N GLY A 127 11.45 6.62 -6.76
CA GLY A 127 11.34 5.43 -5.91
C GLY A 127 10.00 4.69 -6.04
N THR A 128 9.09 5.20 -6.87
CA THR A 128 7.81 4.56 -7.17
C THR A 128 7.84 3.74 -8.46
N GLU A 129 9.00 3.68 -9.13
CA GLU A 129 9.12 3.03 -10.44
C GLU A 129 8.79 1.53 -10.32
N GLY A 130 7.67 1.14 -10.94
CA GLY A 130 7.20 -0.23 -10.93
C GLY A 130 6.34 -0.64 -9.73
N LEU A 131 5.93 0.30 -8.86
CA LEU A 131 4.78 0.10 -7.97
C LEU A 131 3.47 0.03 -8.77
N ILE A 132 3.43 0.72 -9.90
CA ILE A 132 2.38 0.64 -10.91
C ILE A 132 2.82 -0.37 -11.97
N LYS A 133 3.19 -1.57 -11.54
CA LYS A 133 3.31 -2.69 -12.47
C LYS A 133 1.95 -3.35 -12.55
N ASP A 134 1.56 -3.58 -13.80
CA ASP A 134 0.33 -4.20 -14.27
C ASP A 134 -0.31 -5.11 -13.22
N SER A 135 -1.25 -4.54 -12.46
CA SER A 135 -1.93 -5.22 -11.36
C SER A 135 -2.81 -6.38 -11.86
N SER A 136 -2.95 -6.51 -13.18
CA SER A 136 -3.62 -7.59 -13.91
C SER A 136 -3.20 -9.00 -13.47
N LEU A 137 -1.94 -9.23 -13.08
CA LEU A 137 -1.44 -10.55 -12.63
C LEU A 137 -2.05 -10.97 -11.28
N SER A 138 -2.15 -10.06 -10.32
CA SER A 138 -2.80 -10.33 -9.01
C SER A 138 -4.30 -10.56 -9.18
N TYR A 139 -4.92 -9.86 -10.13
CA TYR A 139 -6.35 -9.99 -10.41
C TYR A 139 -6.72 -11.22 -11.21
N LYS A 140 -5.82 -11.69 -12.09
CA LYS A 140 -5.97 -12.99 -12.75
C LYS A 140 -6.04 -14.13 -11.74
N ALA A 141 -5.19 -14.11 -10.71
CA ALA A 141 -5.22 -15.10 -9.63
C ALA A 141 -6.53 -15.03 -8.80
N LEU A 142 -7.04 -13.83 -8.52
CA LEU A 142 -8.36 -13.67 -7.89
C LEU A 142 -9.48 -14.20 -8.80
N SER A 143 -9.40 -13.94 -10.11
CA SER A 143 -10.34 -14.46 -11.10
C SER A 143 -10.35 -15.98 -11.17
N GLU A 144 -9.19 -16.61 -11.05
CA GLU A 144 -9.04 -18.06 -10.99
C GLU A 144 -9.55 -18.65 -9.65
N MET A 145 -9.33 -17.96 -8.52
CA MET A 145 -9.81 -18.38 -7.20
C MET A 145 -11.34 -18.31 -7.05
N TYR A 146 -11.99 -17.29 -7.61
CA TYR A 146 -13.44 -17.07 -7.47
C TYR A 146 -14.28 -17.67 -8.60
N GLY A 147 -13.69 -18.55 -9.42
CA GLY A 147 -14.23 -19.21 -10.62
C GLY A 147 -15.76 -19.19 -10.85
N ASP A 148 -16.13 -18.61 -12.00
CA ASP A 148 -17.35 -18.54 -12.83
C ASP A 148 -18.74 -19.04 -12.40
N LYS A 149 -18.98 -19.78 -11.31
CA LYS A 149 -20.32 -20.40 -11.10
C LYS A 149 -20.87 -20.47 -9.67
N GLN A 150 -20.28 -19.79 -8.69
CA GLN A 150 -20.78 -19.87 -7.31
C GLN A 150 -21.57 -18.65 -6.83
N ALA A 151 -21.21 -17.42 -7.23
CA ALA A 151 -21.85 -16.21 -6.68
C ALA A 151 -23.35 -16.09 -7.04
N ALA A 152 -23.74 -16.46 -8.26
CA ALA A 152 -25.15 -16.46 -8.69
C ALA A 152 -26.04 -17.40 -7.85
N LYS A 153 -25.47 -18.48 -7.32
CA LYS A 153 -26.17 -19.50 -6.52
C LYS A 153 -26.32 -19.13 -5.05
N LEU A 154 -25.71 -18.03 -4.62
CA LEU A 154 -25.79 -17.55 -3.24
C LEU A 154 -27.19 -16.96 -2.96
N SER A 155 -27.74 -17.33 -1.81
CA SER A 155 -28.95 -16.70 -1.27
C SER A 155 -28.74 -15.21 -0.98
N LYS A 156 -29.82 -14.43 -0.91
CA LYS A 156 -29.76 -13.01 -0.57
C LYS A 156 -28.99 -12.74 0.73
N GLU A 157 -29.14 -13.61 1.72
CA GLU A 157 -28.43 -13.51 3.00
C GLU A 157 -26.93 -13.81 2.87
N GLN A 158 -26.55 -14.80 2.06
CA GLN A 158 -25.14 -15.09 1.78
C GLN A 158 -24.47 -13.95 1.02
N ARG A 159 -25.15 -13.35 0.03
CA ARG A 159 -24.66 -12.17 -0.70
C ARG A 159 -24.45 -10.98 0.25
N ARG A 160 -25.41 -10.72 1.15
CA ARG A 160 -25.32 -9.66 2.18
C ARG A 160 -24.11 -9.87 3.10
N LYS A 161 -23.91 -11.10 3.61
CA LYS A 161 -22.75 -11.45 4.44
C LYS A 161 -21.44 -11.25 3.70
N MET A 162 -21.36 -11.67 2.44
CA MET A 162 -20.14 -11.54 1.64
C MET A 162 -19.76 -10.07 1.39
N ARG A 163 -20.74 -9.21 1.08
CA ARG A 163 -20.53 -7.76 0.97
C ARG A 163 -20.03 -7.15 2.28
N GLY A 164 -20.64 -7.51 3.41
CA GLY A 164 -20.20 -7.06 4.72
C GLY A 164 -18.77 -7.49 5.05
N MET A 165 -18.37 -8.72 4.67
CA MET A 165 -16.99 -9.18 4.84
C MET A 165 -16.00 -8.41 3.96
N ILE A 166 -16.35 -8.13 2.69
CA ILE A 166 -15.50 -7.36 1.78
C ILE A 166 -15.29 -5.94 2.31
N ALA A 167 -16.37 -5.25 2.68
CA ALA A 167 -16.31 -3.91 3.25
C ALA A 167 -15.44 -3.88 4.52
N LEU A 168 -15.64 -4.83 5.44
CA LEU A 168 -14.84 -4.93 6.66
C LEU A 168 -13.36 -5.21 6.39
N MET A 169 -13.03 -6.04 5.39
CA MET A 169 -11.64 -6.31 5.00
C MET A 169 -10.98 -5.07 4.42
N ILE A 170 -11.68 -4.33 3.54
CA ILE A 170 -11.21 -3.07 2.97
C ILE A 170 -10.96 -2.04 4.08
N GLU A 171 -11.95 -1.84 4.95
CA GLU A 171 -11.87 -0.91 6.07
C GLU A 171 -10.68 -1.22 6.99
N LYS A 172 -10.52 -2.49 7.41
CA LYS A 172 -9.40 -2.92 8.25
C LYS A 172 -8.06 -2.70 7.55
N SER A 173 -7.96 -3.04 6.28
CA SER A 173 -6.73 -2.88 5.50
C SER A 173 -6.35 -1.40 5.35
N LEU A 174 -7.33 -0.53 5.10
CA LEU A 174 -7.12 0.91 4.97
C LEU A 174 -6.73 1.55 6.31
N ASN A 175 -7.44 1.22 7.40
CA ASN A 175 -7.14 1.73 8.74
C ASN A 175 -5.72 1.33 9.17
N ALA A 176 -5.27 0.12 8.86
CA ALA A 176 -3.90 -0.31 9.13
C ALA A 176 -2.87 0.54 8.37
N LYS A 177 -3.14 0.86 7.09
CA LYS A 177 -2.25 1.69 6.26
C LYS A 177 -2.20 3.13 6.75
N ILE A 178 -3.34 3.70 7.13
CA ILE A 178 -3.42 5.05 7.74
C ILE A 178 -2.69 5.09 9.08
N SER A 179 -2.82 4.05 9.91
CA SER A 179 -2.08 3.94 11.18
C SER A 179 -0.57 3.97 10.93
N ARG A 180 -0.07 3.17 9.99
CA ARG A 180 1.37 3.13 9.68
C ARG A 180 1.89 4.44 9.13
N PHE A 181 1.09 5.12 8.30
CA PHE A 181 1.43 6.47 7.85
C PHE A 181 1.59 7.40 9.06
N LYS A 182 0.66 7.34 10.02
CA LYS A 182 0.74 8.13 11.25
C LYS A 182 1.96 7.76 12.10
N ASP A 183 2.32 6.49 12.17
CA ASP A 183 3.51 6.03 12.91
C ASP A 183 4.82 6.58 12.29
N ILE A 184 4.85 6.76 10.96
CA ILE A 184 6.00 7.30 10.23
C ILE A 184 6.06 8.83 10.33
N PHE A 185 4.94 9.52 10.08
CA PHE A 185 4.93 10.98 9.89
C PHE A 185 4.36 11.77 11.09
N GLY A 186 3.83 11.09 12.09
CA GLY A 186 3.26 11.69 13.31
C GLY A 186 1.84 12.26 13.14
N ARG A 187 1.26 12.20 11.93
CA ARG A 187 -0.07 12.74 11.60
C ARG A 187 -0.78 11.87 10.57
N ALA A 188 -2.09 12.02 10.46
CA ALA A 188 -2.88 11.35 9.42
C ALA A 188 -2.57 11.93 8.03
N PRO A 189 -2.68 11.14 6.95
CA PRO A 189 -2.48 11.64 5.59
C PRO A 189 -3.57 12.65 5.23
N ASN A 190 -3.21 13.69 4.47
CA ASN A 190 -4.20 14.62 3.93
C ASN A 190 -4.83 14.02 2.66
N LEU A 191 -6.02 13.46 2.82
CA LEU A 191 -6.74 12.77 1.74
C LEU A 191 -7.69 13.67 0.95
N ASN A 192 -7.82 14.94 1.34
CA ASN A 192 -8.64 15.94 0.64
C ASN A 192 -8.01 16.39 -0.69
#